data_AF-A0A7C4MTD2-F1
#
_entry.id   AF-A0A7C4MTD2-F1
#
_cell.length_a   1.000
_cell.length_b   1.000
_cell.length_c   1.000
_cell.angle_alpha   90.00
_cell.angle_beta   90.00
_cell.angle_gamma   90.00
#
_symmetry.space_group_name_H-M   'P 1'
#
loop_
_entity.id
_entity.type
_entity.pdbx_description
1 polymer ?
#
loop_
_entity_poly.entity_id
_entity_poly.type
_entity_poly.pdbx_seq_one_letter_code
_entity_poly.pdbx_strand_id
1 'polypeptide(L)'
;MGFQLAFTPSGRLTVVETAADDFALGATTAEAVERQLSRFAHALAADQAEGLFRLATEKIEFALSPSWAFWRELAVRYLAALCHTPEAAPGAVPDVPPPSDAELTSLVLNVPPMPGAEYVNESALSGIWEDLDRWVRKQVAAEGGTLASFLERHAPLWHQVGRVCFHLAENRHDADHPFAFLATYASGVRGGSRVVYRPLSEALREFAGAKNKSALVRLLTPVHRESQ
;
A
#
# COMPACT_ATOMS: atom_id res chain seq x y z
N MET A 1 -18.38 21.06 0.70
CA MET A 1 -19.21 19.95 0.17
C MET A 1 -18.53 18.63 0.55
N GLY A 2 -19.27 17.54 0.71
CA GLY A 2 -18.65 16.23 0.93
C GLY A 2 -18.34 15.56 -0.40
N PHE A 3 -17.20 14.86 -0.51
CA PHE A 3 -16.92 14.01 -1.68
C PHE A 3 -16.96 12.55 -1.27
N GLN A 4 -17.72 11.73 -1.99
CA GLN A 4 -17.78 10.29 -1.78
C GLN A 4 -17.42 9.57 -3.08
N LEU A 5 -16.68 8.47 -2.98
CA LEU A 5 -16.51 7.55 -4.11
C LEU A 5 -17.79 6.72 -4.34
N ALA A 6 -18.17 6.62 -5.60
CA ALA A 6 -19.20 5.74 -6.12
C ALA A 6 -18.59 4.73 -7.08
N PHE A 7 -19.15 3.52 -7.10
CA PHE A 7 -18.70 2.46 -7.98
C PHE A 7 -19.72 2.22 -9.11
N THR A 8 -19.28 2.28 -10.36
CA THR A 8 -20.18 2.17 -11.50
C THR A 8 -20.35 0.72 -11.95
N PRO A 9 -21.47 0.37 -12.64
CA PRO A 9 -21.63 -0.95 -13.24
C PRO A 9 -20.52 -1.32 -14.24
N SER A 10 -19.83 -0.32 -14.79
CA SER A 10 -18.71 -0.49 -15.71
C SER A 10 -17.39 -0.88 -15.03
N GLY A 11 -17.39 -1.06 -13.71
CA GLY A 11 -16.19 -1.39 -12.95
C GLY A 11 -15.29 -0.19 -12.65
N ARG A 12 -15.83 1.03 -12.74
CA ARG A 12 -15.09 2.28 -12.55
C ARG A 12 -15.47 3.05 -11.30
N LEU A 13 -14.48 3.66 -10.66
CA LEU A 13 -14.65 4.60 -9.56
C LEU A 13 -14.92 6.01 -10.08
N THR A 14 -15.94 6.64 -9.51
CA THR A 14 -16.31 8.01 -9.82
C THR A 14 -16.51 8.79 -8.53
N VAL A 15 -16.25 10.10 -8.56
CA VAL A 15 -16.50 10.96 -7.41
C VAL A 15 -17.89 11.55 -7.53
N VAL A 16 -18.68 11.42 -6.47
CA VAL A 16 -20.01 12.01 -6.35
C VAL A 16 -19.98 13.02 -5.20
N GLU A 17 -20.54 14.20 -5.46
CA GLU A 17 -20.75 15.21 -4.44
C GLU A 17 -21.90 14.77 -3.53
N THR A 18 -21.63 14.75 -2.23
CA THR A 18 -22.65 14.53 -1.21
C THR A 18 -22.90 15.83 -0.45
N ALA A 19 -24.16 16.03 -0.05
CA ALA A 19 -24.48 17.07 0.91
C ALA A 19 -23.71 16.76 2.20
N ALA A 20 -22.89 17.71 2.66
CA ALA A 20 -22.03 17.47 3.82
C ALA A 20 -22.91 17.20 5.06
N ASP A 21 -22.71 16.05 5.70
CA ASP A 21 -23.01 15.95 7.13
C ASP A 21 -22.02 16.88 7.84
N ASP A 22 -22.58 17.69 8.74
CA ASP A 22 -22.00 18.88 9.36
C ASP A 22 -20.84 18.53 10.32
N PHE A 23 -19.72 18.02 9.77
CA PHE A 23 -18.48 17.86 10.52
C PHE A 23 -17.65 19.14 10.35
N ALA A 24 -17.84 20.05 11.31
CA ALA A 24 -17.12 21.30 11.47
C ALA A 24 -15.61 21.06 11.62
N LEU A 25 -14.90 21.01 10.49
CA LEU A 25 -13.46 21.29 10.42
C LEU A 25 -13.30 22.80 10.23
N GLY A 26 -12.42 23.43 11.01
CA GLY A 26 -12.16 24.88 10.93
C GLY A 26 -11.90 25.35 9.48
N ALA A 27 -12.36 26.55 9.15
CA ALA A 27 -12.45 27.05 7.76
C ALA A 27 -11.15 26.94 6.94
N THR A 28 -9.97 27.08 7.57
CA THR A 28 -8.66 26.96 6.90
C THR A 28 -8.23 25.53 6.60
N THR A 29 -8.68 24.53 7.35
CA THR A 29 -8.41 23.11 7.04
C THR A 29 -9.39 22.57 6.00
N ALA A 30 -10.64 23.07 5.97
CA ALA A 30 -11.66 22.65 5.01
C ALA A 30 -11.24 22.88 3.54
N GLU A 31 -10.73 24.06 3.19
CA GLU A 31 -10.30 24.36 1.82
C GLU A 31 -9.08 23.56 1.36
N ALA A 32 -8.16 23.24 2.28
CA ALA A 32 -7.00 22.41 1.98
C ALA A 32 -7.41 20.94 1.74
N VAL A 33 -8.32 20.44 2.57
CA VAL A 33 -8.93 19.10 2.43
C VAL A 33 -9.67 18.97 1.10
N GLU A 34 -10.50 19.95 0.76
CA GLU A 34 -11.25 19.99 -0.51
C GLU A 34 -10.32 20.05 -1.72
N ARG A 35 -9.26 20.85 -1.69
CA ARG A 35 -8.23 20.86 -2.74
C ARG A 35 -7.54 19.52 -2.88
N GLN A 36 -7.20 18.86 -1.78
CA GLN A 36 -6.55 17.55 -1.82
C GLN A 36 -7.49 16.48 -2.38
N LEU A 37 -8.75 16.42 -1.93
CA LEU A 37 -9.77 15.52 -2.47
C LEU A 37 -10.05 15.79 -3.95
N SER A 38 -10.08 17.05 -4.38
CA SER A 38 -10.26 17.43 -5.79
C SER A 38 -9.09 16.95 -6.67
N ARG A 39 -7.85 16.98 -6.16
CA ARG A 39 -6.70 16.42 -6.89
C ARG A 39 -6.83 14.89 -7.04
N PHE A 40 -7.26 14.19 -6.00
CA PHE A 40 -7.52 12.75 -6.09
C PHE A 40 -8.66 12.45 -7.06
N ALA A 41 -9.75 13.22 -7.01
CA ALA A 41 -10.88 13.12 -7.93
C ALA A 41 -10.43 13.30 -9.39
N HIS A 42 -9.61 14.31 -9.65
CA HIS A 42 -9.09 14.59 -10.98
C HIS A 42 -8.17 13.46 -11.48
N ALA A 43 -7.30 12.95 -10.62
CA ALA A 43 -6.44 11.80 -10.97
C ALA A 43 -7.28 10.56 -11.28
N LEU A 44 -8.26 10.21 -10.43
CA LEU A 44 -9.19 9.10 -10.65
C LEU A 44 -9.98 9.23 -11.96
N ALA A 45 -10.39 10.46 -12.33
CA ALA A 45 -11.12 10.71 -13.56
C ALA A 45 -10.25 10.57 -14.81
N ALA A 46 -8.95 10.88 -14.72
CA ALA A 46 -8.00 10.71 -15.81
C ALA A 46 -7.61 9.23 -15.97
N ASP A 47 -7.19 8.60 -14.88
CA ASP A 47 -6.82 7.18 -14.82
C ASP A 47 -7.12 6.64 -13.41
N GLN A 48 -7.99 5.63 -13.33
CA GLN A 48 -8.42 5.04 -12.07
C GLN A 48 -7.24 4.49 -11.25
N ALA A 49 -6.30 3.81 -11.91
CA ALA A 49 -5.16 3.21 -11.26
C ALA A 49 -4.20 4.26 -10.73
N GLU A 50 -3.96 5.34 -11.49
CA GLU A 50 -3.15 6.46 -11.01
C GLU A 50 -3.76 7.12 -9.77
N GLY A 51 -5.08 7.36 -9.79
CA GLY A 51 -5.78 7.96 -8.66
C GLY A 51 -5.74 7.09 -7.40
N LEU A 52 -5.93 5.77 -7.54
CA LEU A 52 -5.80 4.82 -6.44
C LEU A 52 -4.36 4.73 -5.89
N PHE A 53 -3.37 4.75 -6.78
CA PHE A 53 -1.97 4.77 -6.39
C PHE A 53 -1.64 6.02 -5.56
N ARG A 54 -2.01 7.21 -6.03
CA ARG A 54 -1.81 8.48 -5.30
C ARG A 54 -2.53 8.48 -3.96
N LEU A 55 -3.75 7.93 -3.90
CA LEU A 55 -4.52 7.82 -2.66
C LEU A 55 -3.81 6.96 -1.60
N ALA A 56 -3.04 5.95 -2.02
CA ALA A 56 -2.29 5.07 -1.14
C ALA A 56 -0.89 5.60 -0.76
N THR A 57 -0.29 6.47 -1.58
CA THR A 57 1.07 6.99 -1.37
C THR A 57 1.13 8.38 -0.75
N GLU A 58 0.13 9.24 -1.01
CA GLU A 58 0.10 10.60 -0.45
C GLU A 58 -0.23 10.61 1.05
N LYS A 59 0.36 11.58 1.75
CA LYS A 59 0.08 11.83 3.16
C LYS A 59 -1.31 12.45 3.29
N ILE A 60 -2.16 11.83 4.11
CA ILE A 60 -3.53 12.29 4.39
C ILE A 60 -3.62 12.56 5.89
N GLU A 61 -3.76 13.84 6.25
CA GLU A 61 -3.79 14.32 7.65
C GLU A 61 -5.21 14.58 8.16
N PHE A 62 -6.22 14.13 7.42
CA PHE A 62 -7.64 14.30 7.75
C PHE A 62 -8.37 12.96 7.69
N ALA A 63 -9.56 12.91 8.30
CA ALA A 63 -10.41 11.74 8.24
C ALA A 63 -11.02 11.58 6.84
N LEU A 64 -10.75 10.46 6.19
CA LEU A 64 -11.40 10.09 4.94
C LEU A 64 -12.82 9.58 5.22
N SER A 65 -13.75 9.85 4.31
CA SER A 65 -15.05 9.17 4.37
C SER A 65 -14.86 7.66 4.15
N PRO A 66 -15.82 6.83 4.62
CA PRO A 66 -15.67 5.37 4.56
C PRO A 66 -15.36 4.83 3.16
N SER A 67 -15.93 5.39 2.08
CA SER A 67 -15.65 4.92 0.73
C SER A 67 -14.23 5.23 0.28
N TRP A 68 -13.71 6.44 0.52
CA TRP A 68 -12.31 6.77 0.26
C TRP A 68 -11.36 5.89 1.07
N ALA A 69 -11.68 5.61 2.34
CA ALA A 69 -10.88 4.75 3.19
C ALA A 69 -10.84 3.30 2.68
N PHE A 70 -11.97 2.76 2.23
CA PHE A 70 -12.05 1.40 1.68
C PHE A 70 -11.18 1.22 0.42
N TRP A 71 -11.30 2.14 -0.54
CA TRP A 71 -10.52 2.08 -1.79
C TRP A 71 -9.03 2.34 -1.56
N ARG A 72 -8.71 3.22 -0.60
CA ARG A 72 -7.33 3.41 -0.14
C ARG A 72 -6.77 2.13 0.45
N GLU A 73 -7.51 1.44 1.31
CA GLU A 73 -7.09 0.18 1.94
C GLU A 73 -6.80 -0.90 0.87
N LEU A 74 -7.62 -1.02 -0.17
CA LEU A 74 -7.36 -1.92 -1.29
C LEU A 74 -6.02 -1.59 -1.99
N ALA A 75 -5.78 -0.32 -2.30
CA ALA A 75 -4.54 0.13 -2.94
C ALA A 75 -3.31 -0.02 -2.03
N VAL A 76 -3.46 0.21 -0.71
CA VAL A 76 -2.41 -0.02 0.30
C VAL A 76 -2.04 -1.50 0.37
N ARG A 77 -3.01 -2.42 0.30
CA ARG A 77 -2.75 -3.87 0.24
C ARG A 77 -2.01 -4.27 -1.02
N TYR A 78 -2.38 -3.69 -2.16
CA TYR A 78 -1.65 -3.88 -3.41
C TYR A 78 -0.19 -3.42 -3.27
N LEU A 79 0.05 -2.20 -2.77
CA LEU A 79 1.41 -1.68 -2.58
C LEU A 79 2.23 -2.54 -1.61
N ALA A 80 1.61 -3.05 -0.54
CA ALA A 80 2.27 -3.98 0.36
C ALA A 80 2.71 -5.24 -0.39
N ALA A 81 1.80 -5.89 -1.12
CA ALA A 81 2.09 -7.08 -1.91
C ALA A 81 3.19 -6.82 -2.97
N LEU A 82 3.15 -5.66 -3.63
CA LEU A 82 4.17 -5.22 -4.59
C LEU A 82 5.56 -5.09 -3.94
N CYS A 83 5.66 -4.42 -2.78
CA CYS A 83 6.92 -4.26 -2.06
C CYS A 83 7.50 -5.60 -1.56
N HIS A 84 6.65 -6.60 -1.37
CA HIS A 84 7.02 -7.96 -0.99
C HIS A 84 7.43 -8.85 -2.18
N THR A 85 7.39 -8.33 -3.40
CA THR A 85 7.67 -9.11 -4.59
C THR A 85 9.13 -8.93 -5.00
N PRO A 86 9.90 -10.02 -5.16
CA PRO A 86 11.32 -9.92 -5.47
C PRO A 86 11.53 -9.35 -6.88
N GLU A 87 12.38 -8.35 -6.98
CA GLU A 87 12.81 -7.82 -8.27
C GLU A 87 13.73 -8.83 -8.96
N ALA A 88 13.29 -9.36 -10.11
CA ALA A 88 14.03 -10.38 -10.84
C ALA A 88 15.09 -9.77 -11.79
N ALA A 89 14.75 -8.64 -12.42
CA ALA A 89 15.63 -7.87 -13.30
C ALA A 89 15.15 -6.41 -13.41
N PRO A 90 16.03 -5.45 -13.76
CA PRO A 90 15.62 -4.08 -14.04
C PRO A 90 14.52 -4.03 -15.11
N GLY A 91 13.45 -3.29 -14.83
CA GLY A 91 12.28 -3.17 -15.73
C GLY A 91 11.33 -4.38 -15.76
N ALA A 92 11.66 -5.50 -15.12
CA ALA A 92 10.81 -6.68 -15.02
C ALA A 92 10.12 -6.73 -13.66
N VAL A 93 9.02 -5.98 -13.52
CA VAL A 93 8.14 -6.08 -12.36
C VAL A 93 7.23 -7.30 -12.55
N PRO A 94 7.39 -8.37 -11.76
CA PRO A 94 6.50 -9.54 -11.84
C PRO A 94 5.07 -9.18 -11.43
N ASP A 95 4.13 -9.92 -12.00
CA ASP A 95 2.69 -9.75 -11.76
C ASP A 95 2.37 -10.04 -10.28
N VAL A 96 1.65 -9.11 -9.65
CA VAL A 96 1.16 -9.28 -8.29
C VAL A 96 -0.25 -9.87 -8.37
N PRO A 97 -0.44 -11.16 -8.03
CA PRO A 97 -1.76 -11.77 -8.11
C PRO A 97 -2.73 -11.07 -7.13
N PRO A 98 -4.03 -11.05 -7.46
CA PRO A 98 -5.04 -10.55 -6.55
C PRO A 98 -5.05 -11.35 -5.23
N PRO A 99 -5.64 -10.79 -4.15
CA PRO A 99 -5.85 -11.50 -2.90
C PRO A 99 -6.60 -12.82 -3.11
N SER A 100 -6.48 -13.74 -2.16
CA SER A 100 -7.21 -15.01 -2.20
C SER A 100 -8.73 -14.78 -2.21
N ASP A 101 -9.48 -15.74 -2.76
CA ASP A 101 -10.95 -15.68 -2.80
C ASP A 101 -11.56 -15.39 -1.42
N ALA A 102 -11.01 -16.00 -0.36
CA ALA A 102 -11.46 -15.75 1.01
C ALA A 102 -11.23 -14.30 1.48
N GLU A 103 -10.10 -13.70 1.10
CA GLU A 103 -9.81 -12.29 1.39
C GLU A 103 -10.69 -11.35 0.57
N LEU A 104 -10.95 -11.68 -0.70
CA LEU A 104 -11.86 -10.92 -1.57
C LEU A 104 -13.29 -10.95 -1.04
N THR A 105 -13.82 -12.12 -0.66
CA THR A 105 -15.14 -12.22 -0.03
C THR A 105 -15.19 -11.41 1.26
N SER A 106 -14.12 -11.45 2.08
CA SER A 106 -14.04 -10.62 3.28
C SER A 106 -14.05 -9.12 2.95
N LEU A 107 -13.37 -8.68 1.89
CA LEU A 107 -13.39 -7.29 1.43
C LEU A 107 -14.78 -6.87 0.95
N VAL A 108 -15.46 -7.72 0.16
CA VAL A 108 -16.83 -7.47 -0.31
C VAL A 108 -17.79 -7.27 0.86
N LEU A 109 -17.70 -8.09 1.91
CA LEU A 109 -18.53 -7.98 3.11
C LEU A 109 -18.26 -6.70 3.92
N ASN A 110 -17.11 -6.07 3.75
CA ASN A 110 -16.71 -4.83 4.42
C ASN A 110 -16.88 -3.58 3.55
N VAL A 111 -17.50 -3.69 2.38
CA VAL A 111 -17.78 -2.54 1.52
C VAL A 111 -18.69 -1.57 2.27
N PRO A 112 -18.28 -0.31 2.46
CA PRO A 112 -19.10 0.68 3.16
C PRO A 112 -20.31 1.08 2.31
N PRO A 113 -21.39 1.60 2.93
CA PRO A 113 -22.52 2.15 2.19
C PRO A 113 -22.06 3.29 1.27
N MET A 114 -22.17 3.08 -0.04
CA MET A 114 -21.84 4.06 -1.06
C MET A 114 -22.65 3.82 -2.34
N PRO A 115 -22.85 4.83 -3.20
CA PRO A 115 -23.55 4.62 -4.46
C PRO A 115 -22.85 3.57 -5.31
N GLY A 116 -23.60 2.54 -5.72
CA GLY A 116 -23.08 1.43 -6.50
C GLY A 116 -22.27 0.40 -5.73
N ALA A 117 -22.35 0.40 -4.39
CA ALA A 117 -21.80 -0.66 -3.56
C ALA A 117 -22.31 -2.06 -3.97
N GLU A 118 -23.54 -2.15 -4.49
CA GLU A 118 -24.16 -3.38 -4.99
C GLU A 118 -23.43 -3.99 -6.20
N TYR A 119 -22.61 -3.20 -6.91
CA TYR A 119 -21.81 -3.69 -8.03
C TYR A 119 -20.44 -4.20 -7.59
N VAL A 120 -20.05 -3.97 -6.32
CA VAL A 120 -18.77 -4.45 -5.79
C VAL A 120 -18.91 -5.94 -5.43
N ASN A 121 -18.20 -6.77 -6.17
CA ASN A 121 -18.06 -8.21 -5.94
C ASN A 121 -16.59 -8.62 -6.09
N GLU A 122 -16.28 -9.90 -5.85
CA GLU A 122 -14.91 -10.41 -5.89
C GLU A 122 -14.24 -10.15 -7.25
N SER A 123 -14.96 -10.35 -8.35
CA SER A 123 -14.43 -10.11 -9.70
C SER A 123 -14.15 -8.63 -9.98
N ALA A 124 -14.99 -7.74 -9.45
CA ALA A 124 -14.80 -6.30 -9.58
C ALA A 124 -13.55 -5.84 -8.80
N LEU A 125 -13.36 -6.36 -7.57
CA LEU A 125 -12.17 -6.06 -6.77
C LEU A 125 -10.89 -6.61 -7.42
N SER A 126 -10.92 -7.83 -7.94
CA SER A 126 -9.80 -8.41 -8.70
C SER A 126 -9.49 -7.59 -9.95
N GLY A 127 -10.51 -7.15 -10.69
CA GLY A 127 -10.32 -6.31 -11.88
C GLY A 127 -9.63 -4.98 -11.56
N ILE A 128 -10.00 -4.33 -10.46
CA ILE A 128 -9.35 -3.08 -10.00
C ILE A 128 -7.91 -3.35 -9.56
N TRP A 129 -7.66 -4.47 -8.88
CA TRP A 129 -6.32 -4.88 -8.50
C TRP A 129 -5.41 -5.12 -9.72
N GLU A 130 -5.90 -5.86 -10.71
CA GLU A 130 -5.17 -6.14 -11.95
C GLU A 130 -4.93 -4.89 -12.80
N ASP A 131 -5.88 -3.95 -12.82
CA ASP A 131 -5.75 -2.66 -13.47
C ASP A 131 -4.65 -1.82 -12.83
N LEU A 132 -4.65 -1.74 -11.49
CA LEU A 132 -3.60 -1.09 -10.72
C LEU A 132 -2.23 -1.73 -10.97
N ASP A 133 -2.17 -3.06 -10.99
CA ASP A 133 -0.94 -3.80 -11.24
C ASP A 133 -0.38 -3.56 -12.65
N ARG A 134 -1.25 -3.60 -13.65
CA ARG A 134 -0.88 -3.31 -15.05
C ARG A 134 -0.38 -1.88 -15.20
N TRP A 135 -1.04 -0.92 -14.55
CA TRP A 135 -0.63 0.47 -14.58
C TRP A 135 0.76 0.65 -13.96
N VAL A 136 1.02 0.12 -12.76
CA VAL A 136 2.35 0.24 -12.13
C VAL A 136 3.44 -0.40 -13.00
N ARG A 137 3.21 -1.60 -13.53
CA ARG A 137 4.16 -2.27 -14.43
C ARG A 137 4.48 -1.41 -15.65
N LYS A 138 3.46 -0.80 -16.26
CA LYS A 138 3.62 0.12 -17.40
C LYS A 138 4.45 1.34 -17.03
N GLN A 139 4.22 1.94 -15.86
CA GLN A 139 4.97 3.12 -15.41
C GLN A 139 6.44 2.79 -15.11
N VAL A 140 6.71 1.67 -14.45
CA VAL A 140 8.09 1.22 -14.18
C VAL A 140 8.83 0.94 -15.50
N ALA A 141 8.18 0.28 -16.45
CA ALA A 141 8.76 0.02 -17.77
C ALA A 141 9.01 1.32 -18.56
N ALA A 142 8.11 2.30 -18.47
CA ALA A 142 8.25 3.59 -19.15
C ALA A 142 9.42 4.44 -18.59
N GLU A 143 9.69 4.35 -17.29
CA GLU A 143 10.82 5.05 -16.66
C GLU A 143 12.17 4.36 -16.88
N GLY A 144 12.18 3.13 -17.40
CA GLY A 144 13.39 2.36 -17.68
C GLY A 144 14.20 2.01 -16.42
N GLY A 145 13.58 2.10 -15.24
CA GLY A 145 14.21 1.90 -13.94
C GLY A 145 13.86 0.58 -13.27
N THR A 146 14.27 0.46 -12.02
CA THR A 146 13.89 -0.63 -11.11
C THR A 146 12.59 -0.29 -10.38
N LEU A 147 11.87 -1.32 -9.91
CA LEU A 147 10.73 -1.13 -9.01
C LEU A 147 11.13 -0.29 -7.78
N ALA A 148 12.34 -0.54 -7.26
CA ALA A 148 12.89 0.22 -6.16
C ALA A 148 13.01 1.72 -6.46
N SER A 149 13.54 2.09 -7.64
CA SER A 149 13.69 3.50 -8.05
C SER A 149 12.35 4.20 -8.28
N PHE A 150 11.36 3.47 -8.83
CA PHE A 150 10.00 3.97 -8.99
C PHE A 150 9.35 4.26 -7.64
N LEU A 151 9.45 3.31 -6.69
CA LEU A 151 8.93 3.50 -5.34
C LEU A 151 9.65 4.63 -4.60
N GLU A 152 10.96 4.79 -4.77
CA GLU A 152 11.70 5.90 -4.14
C GLU A 152 11.17 7.27 -4.61
N ARG A 153 10.86 7.38 -5.90
CA ARG A 153 10.37 8.63 -6.51
C ARG A 153 8.91 8.93 -6.19
N HIS A 154 8.04 7.93 -6.29
CA HIS A 154 6.58 8.11 -6.25
C HIS A 154 5.93 7.66 -4.94
N ALA A 155 6.63 6.86 -4.15
CA ALA A 155 6.11 6.27 -2.92
C ALA A 155 7.24 6.09 -1.86
N PRO A 156 7.95 7.14 -1.44
CA PRO A 156 9.20 7.01 -0.67
C PRO A 156 9.04 6.27 0.66
N LEU A 157 7.85 6.37 1.30
CA LEU A 157 7.54 5.60 2.51
C LEU A 157 7.44 4.09 2.25
N TRP A 158 6.99 3.71 1.05
CA TRP A 158 6.82 2.32 0.63
C TRP A 158 8.12 1.68 0.17
N HIS A 159 9.10 2.47 -0.29
CA HIS A 159 10.43 1.96 -0.69
C HIS A 159 11.13 1.15 0.42
N GLN A 160 10.89 1.49 1.70
CA GLN A 160 11.47 0.78 2.85
C GLN A 160 10.72 -0.51 3.21
N VAL A 161 9.46 -0.66 2.81
CA VAL A 161 8.62 -1.84 3.12
C VAL A 161 9.18 -3.07 2.40
N GLY A 162 9.16 -4.23 3.07
CA GLY A 162 9.74 -5.46 2.48
C GLY A 162 11.23 -5.64 2.75
N ARG A 163 11.92 -4.62 3.29
CA ARG A 163 13.37 -4.66 3.56
C ARG A 163 13.69 -5.00 5.02
N VAL A 164 14.85 -5.65 5.20
CA VAL A 164 15.46 -5.88 6.51
C VAL A 164 16.50 -4.80 6.77
N CYS A 165 16.40 -4.12 7.91
CA CYS A 165 17.37 -3.14 8.38
C CYS A 165 18.18 -3.75 9.53
N PHE A 166 19.50 -3.70 9.42
CA PHE A 166 20.42 -4.07 10.49
C PHE A 166 20.87 -2.81 11.23
N HIS A 167 20.62 -2.78 12.53
CA HIS A 167 21.07 -1.73 13.43
C HIS A 167 22.24 -2.26 14.24
N LEU A 168 23.29 -1.47 14.34
CA LEU A 168 24.43 -1.74 15.22
C LEU A 168 24.21 -1.00 16.54
N ALA A 169 24.16 -1.72 17.65
CA ALA A 169 24.00 -1.18 18.99
C ALA A 169 25.23 -1.49 19.84
N GLU A 170 25.66 -0.54 20.67
CA GLU A 170 26.73 -0.77 21.64
C GLU A 170 26.23 -1.70 22.76
N ASN A 171 26.93 -2.81 22.97
CA ASN A 171 26.65 -3.76 24.04
C ASN A 171 27.59 -3.54 25.22
N ARG A 172 27.18 -2.69 26.16
CA ARG A 172 27.96 -2.37 27.37
C ARG A 172 28.09 -3.54 28.36
N HIS A 173 27.38 -4.64 28.15
CA HIS A 173 27.38 -5.79 29.06
C HIS A 173 28.37 -6.90 28.66
N ASP A 174 28.97 -6.83 27.46
CA ASP A 174 29.95 -7.80 27.00
C ASP A 174 31.17 -7.06 26.45
N ALA A 175 32.28 -7.12 27.18
CA ALA A 175 33.52 -6.44 26.80
C ALA A 175 34.22 -7.13 25.62
N ASP A 176 33.98 -8.43 25.41
CA ASP A 176 34.54 -9.19 24.29
C ASP A 176 33.72 -8.96 23.00
N HIS A 177 32.43 -8.62 23.14
CA HIS A 177 31.53 -8.24 22.04
C HIS A 177 30.88 -6.87 22.29
N PRO A 178 31.62 -5.76 22.10
CA PRO A 178 31.16 -4.40 22.44
C PRO A 178 30.04 -3.88 21.53
N PHE A 179 29.69 -4.60 20.46
CA PHE A 179 28.59 -4.28 19.57
C PHE A 179 27.69 -5.49 19.32
N ALA A 180 26.38 -5.24 19.30
CA ALA A 180 25.35 -6.21 18.97
C ALA A 180 24.57 -5.76 17.74
N PHE A 181 24.19 -6.71 16.90
CA PHE A 181 23.34 -6.46 15.73
C PHE A 181 21.88 -6.73 16.07
N LEU A 182 21.01 -5.76 15.78
CA LEU A 182 19.57 -5.91 15.81
C LEU A 182 19.02 -5.84 14.39
N ALA A 183 18.35 -6.90 13.95
CA ALA A 183 17.64 -6.88 12.68
C ALA A 183 16.16 -6.53 12.89
N THR A 184 15.67 -5.53 12.15
CA THR A 184 14.26 -5.17 12.06
C THR A 184 13.76 -5.31 10.64
N TYR A 185 12.47 -5.59 10.49
CA TYR A 185 11.79 -5.71 9.22
C TYR A 185 10.68 -4.67 9.10
N ALA A 186 10.61 -3.96 7.97
CA ALA A 186 9.58 -2.98 7.68
C ALA A 186 8.31 -3.65 7.14
N SER A 187 7.30 -3.82 7.98
CA SER A 187 6.10 -4.61 7.67
C SER A 187 5.03 -3.87 6.86
N GLY A 188 5.12 -2.55 6.73
CA GLY A 188 4.14 -1.74 6.02
C GLY A 188 4.12 -0.29 6.47
N VAL A 189 3.16 0.49 5.98
CA VAL A 189 2.97 1.89 6.37
C VAL A 189 1.66 2.03 7.16
N ARG A 190 1.73 2.57 8.38
CA ARG A 190 0.56 2.86 9.22
C ARG A 190 0.09 4.30 8.99
N GLY A 191 -1.22 4.47 8.78
CA GLY A 191 -1.84 5.79 8.64
C GLY A 191 -1.31 6.63 7.48
N GLY A 192 -0.62 6.02 6.50
CA GLY A 192 -0.01 6.71 5.35
C GLY A 192 1.09 7.72 5.70
N SER A 193 1.68 7.65 6.88
CA SER A 193 2.71 8.62 7.31
C SER A 193 3.91 8.01 8.02
N ARG A 194 3.85 6.75 8.45
CA ARG A 194 4.93 6.11 9.21
C ARG A 194 5.13 4.65 8.82
N VAL A 195 6.37 4.29 8.50
CA VAL A 195 6.79 2.90 8.31
C VAL A 195 6.77 2.17 9.66
N VAL A 196 6.17 0.98 9.69
CA VAL A 196 6.11 0.12 10.86
C VAL A 196 7.26 -0.86 10.81
N TYR A 197 8.12 -0.81 11.82
CA TYR A 197 9.23 -1.74 12.00
C TYR A 197 8.87 -2.77 13.06
N ARG A 198 9.15 -4.04 12.78
CA ARG A 198 9.05 -5.15 13.74
C ARG A 198 10.38 -5.86 13.89
N PRO A 199 10.71 -6.43 15.06
CA PRO A 199 11.88 -7.27 15.21
C PRO A 199 11.88 -8.43 14.22
N LEU A 200 13.03 -8.74 13.61
CA LEU A 200 13.12 -9.85 12.65
C LEU A 200 12.72 -11.19 13.30
N SER A 201 13.01 -11.37 14.58
CA SER A 201 12.62 -12.54 15.36
C SER A 201 11.10 -12.76 15.41
N GLU A 202 10.30 -11.70 15.43
CA GLU A 202 8.83 -11.80 15.38
C GLU A 202 8.37 -12.21 13.98
N ALA A 203 8.93 -11.63 12.93
CA ALA A 203 8.64 -12.02 11.56
C ALA A 203 8.97 -13.51 11.31
N LEU A 204 10.11 -13.99 11.82
CA LEU A 204 10.48 -15.40 11.74
C LEU A 204 9.46 -16.31 12.45
N ARG A 205 8.96 -15.92 13.64
CA ARG A 205 7.93 -16.69 14.37
C ARG A 205 6.60 -16.71 13.63
N GLU A 206 6.17 -15.57 13.08
CA GLU A 206 4.92 -15.41 12.34
C GLU A 206 4.93 -16.26 11.06
N PHE A 207 5.97 -16.12 10.23
CA PHE A 207 6.07 -16.87 8.97
C PHE A 207 6.38 -18.36 9.17
N ALA A 208 7.12 -18.74 10.22
CA ALA A 208 7.32 -20.14 10.57
C ALA A 208 6.03 -20.79 11.11
N GLY A 209 5.26 -20.07 11.93
CA GLY A 209 3.97 -20.52 12.47
C GLY A 209 2.89 -20.67 11.40
N ALA A 210 2.84 -19.75 10.43
CA ALA A 210 1.89 -19.78 9.32
C ALA A 210 2.28 -20.76 8.19
N LYS A 211 3.37 -21.53 8.32
CA LYS A 211 3.98 -22.36 7.26
C LYS A 211 4.24 -21.60 5.94
N ASN A 212 4.38 -20.28 6.00
CA ASN A 212 4.54 -19.43 4.83
C ASN A 212 6.03 -19.36 4.42
N LYS A 213 6.56 -20.51 3.96
CA LYS A 213 7.98 -20.68 3.59
C LYS A 213 8.42 -19.72 2.49
N SER A 214 7.54 -19.38 1.54
CA SER A 214 7.87 -18.46 0.44
C SER A 214 8.13 -17.05 0.96
N ALA A 215 7.30 -16.52 1.87
CA ALA A 215 7.52 -15.23 2.51
C ALA A 215 8.81 -15.20 3.35
N LEU A 216 9.11 -16.29 4.07
CA LEU A 216 10.34 -16.42 4.86
C LEU A 216 11.60 -16.41 3.98
N VAL A 217 11.57 -17.16 2.87
CA VAL A 217 12.67 -17.18 1.90
C VAL A 217 12.83 -15.80 1.27
N ARG A 218 11.74 -15.13 0.88
CA ARG A 218 11.79 -13.75 0.34
C ARG A 218 12.45 -12.78 1.32
N LEU A 219 12.14 -12.89 2.61
CA LEU A 219 12.71 -12.03 3.66
C LEU A 219 14.21 -12.25 3.87
N LEU A 220 14.67 -13.51 3.81
CA LEU A 220 16.05 -13.90 4.12
C LEU A 220 16.98 -13.96 2.90
N THR A 221 16.45 -14.03 1.68
CA THR A 221 17.25 -14.10 0.45
C THR A 221 18.22 -12.92 0.30
N PRO A 222 17.82 -11.65 0.54
CA PRO A 222 18.74 -10.52 0.48
C PRO A 222 19.86 -10.63 1.52
N VAL A 223 19.54 -11.03 2.75
CA VAL A 223 20.53 -11.20 3.82
C VAL A 223 21.56 -12.27 3.44
N HIS A 224 21.11 -13.37 2.86
CA HIS A 224 22.00 -14.44 2.43
C HIS A 224 22.95 -14.00 1.30
N ARG A 225 22.44 -13.23 0.32
CA ARG A 225 23.26 -12.71 -0.79
C ARG A 225 24.34 -11.73 -0.32
N GLU A 226 24.02 -10.85 0.61
CA GLU A 226 24.97 -9.83 1.13
C GLU A 226 25.90 -10.39 2.23
N SER A 227 25.68 -11.63 2.69
CA SER A 227 26.55 -12.30 3.69
C SER A 227 27.68 -13.13 3.09
N GLN A 228 27.72 -13.26 1.76
CA GLN A 228 28.80 -13.94 1.01
C GLN A 228 29.84 -12.93 0.52
#